data_AF-A0AAD1ANK8-F1
#
_entry.id   AF-A0AAD1ANK8-F1
#
_cell.length_a   1.000
_cell.length_b   1.000
_cell.length_c   1.000
_cell.angle_alpha   90.00
_cell.angle_beta   90.00
_cell.angle_gamma   90.00
#
_symmetry.space_group_name_H-M   'P 1'
#
loop_
_entity.id
_entity.type
_entity.pdbx_description
1 polymer ?
#
loop_
_entity_poly.entity_id
_entity_poly.type
_entity_poly.pdbx_seq_one_letter_code
_entity_poly.pdbx_strand_id
1 'polypeptide(L)'
;MKVRLDTRADGFIYAWGTDYTSDNVVDIDESELKKIVVGASKLVDGKIVVDKQRVANLYPADARPTTSPEHQMIAALTLEVAQLKAAKSSD
;
A
#
# COMPACT_ATOMS: atom_id res chain seq x y z
N MET A 1 21.43 -6.50 12.64
CA MET A 1 20.51 -6.50 13.79
C MET A 1 19.63 -7.74 13.71
N LYS A 2 19.23 -8.31 14.85
CA LYS A 2 18.33 -9.46 14.85
C LYS A 2 16.90 -9.01 14.62
N VAL A 3 16.18 -9.70 13.75
CA VAL A 3 14.75 -9.46 13.48
C VAL A 3 14.07 -10.80 13.21
N ARG A 4 12.88 -10.98 13.76
CA ARG A 4 11.96 -12.05 13.40
C ARG A 4 11.28 -11.72 12.08
N LEU A 5 11.39 -12.58 11.06
CA LEU A 5 10.69 -12.42 9.79
C LEU A 5 9.58 -13.44 9.64
N ASP A 6 8.33 -12.99 9.68
CA ASP A 6 7.19 -13.86 9.48
C ASP A 6 6.88 -13.99 7.99
N THR A 7 7.03 -15.21 7.48
CA THR A 7 6.83 -15.55 6.08
C THR A 7 5.62 -16.45 5.90
N ARG A 8 4.91 -16.30 4.77
CA ARG A 8 3.90 -17.27 4.34
C ARG A 8 4.55 -18.54 3.81
N ALA A 9 3.73 -19.56 3.53
CA ALA A 9 4.18 -20.84 2.96
C ALA A 9 4.94 -20.69 1.63
N ASP A 10 4.69 -19.61 0.88
CA ASP A 10 5.37 -19.28 -0.38
C ASP A 10 6.67 -18.46 -0.18
N GLY A 11 7.08 -18.25 1.07
CA GLY A 11 8.32 -17.58 1.47
C GLY A 11 8.27 -16.05 1.45
N PHE A 12 7.11 -15.44 1.14
CA PHE A 12 6.98 -13.98 1.16
C PHE A 12 6.74 -13.47 2.59
N ILE A 13 7.46 -12.41 2.94
CA ILE A 13 7.39 -11.74 4.24
C ILE A 13 6.05 -11.02 4.35
N TYR A 14 5.30 -11.27 5.42
CA TYR A 14 4.05 -10.57 5.71
C TYR A 14 4.11 -9.74 7.01
N ALA A 15 5.07 -10.01 7.90
CA ALA A 15 5.33 -9.19 9.08
C ALA A 15 6.80 -9.36 9.52
N TRP A 16 7.27 -8.43 10.35
CA TRP A 16 8.56 -8.54 11.03
C TRP A 16 8.50 -7.86 12.40
N GLY A 17 9.41 -8.25 13.30
CA GLY A 17 9.45 -7.67 14.65
C GLY A 17 10.69 -8.03 15.45
N THR A 18 10.75 -7.50 16.66
CA THR A 18 11.88 -7.67 17.60
C THR A 18 11.62 -8.72 18.68
N ASP A 19 10.58 -9.54 18.52
CA ASP A 19 10.32 -10.67 19.40
C ASP A 19 11.10 -11.88 18.89
N TYR A 20 12.16 -12.21 19.62
CA TYR A 20 13.16 -13.21 19.23
C TYR A 20 12.86 -14.62 19.76
N THR A 21 11.64 -14.86 20.26
CA THR A 21 11.25 -16.16 20.82
C THR A 21 10.89 -17.21 19.75
N SER A 22 10.99 -16.86 18.47
CA SER A 22 10.63 -17.71 17.34
C SER A 22 11.85 -18.17 16.53
N ASP A 23 11.72 -19.27 15.79
CA ASP A 23 12.81 -19.92 15.05
C ASP A 23 13.21 -19.16 13.77
N ASN A 24 12.44 -18.16 13.36
CA ASN A 24 12.60 -17.36 12.15
C ASN A 24 13.34 -16.02 12.39
N VAL A 25 14.22 -15.98 13.38
CA VAL A 25 15.07 -14.81 13.68
C VAL A 25 16.30 -14.84 12.79
N VAL A 26 16.54 -13.74 12.08
CA VAL A 26 17.69 -13.56 11.20
C VAL A 26 18.47 -12.31 11.55
N ASP A 27 19.77 -12.32 11.26
CA ASP A 27 20.59 -11.12 11.29
C ASP A 27 20.50 -10.39 9.94
N ILE A 28 19.99 -9.17 9.97
CA ILE A 28 19.80 -8.34 8.79
C ILE A 28 20.17 -6.88 9.08
N ASP A 29 20.55 -6.11 8.07
CA ASP A 29 20.80 -4.68 8.22
C ASP A 29 19.48 -3.88 8.40
N GLU A 30 19.50 -2.81 9.18
CA GLU A 30 18.30 -1.96 9.36
C GLU A 30 17.85 -1.32 8.04
N SER A 31 18.79 -0.99 7.16
CA SER A 31 18.49 -0.43 5.83
C SER A 31 17.78 -1.42 4.92
N GLU A 32 17.99 -2.73 5.12
CA GLU A 32 17.28 -3.78 4.39
C GLU A 32 15.84 -3.91 4.87
N LEU A 33 15.58 -3.75 6.17
CA LEU A 33 14.20 -3.77 6.72
C LEU A 33 13.33 -2.68 6.08
N LYS A 34 13.90 -1.50 5.81
CA LYS A 34 13.21 -0.38 5.16
C LYS A 34 12.81 -0.68 3.70
N LYS A 35 13.36 -1.73 3.09
CA LYS A 35 13.02 -2.17 1.73
C LYS A 35 11.87 -3.16 1.69
N ILE A 36 11.41 -3.66 2.83
CA ILE A 36 10.35 -4.67 2.88
C ILE A 36 9.04 -4.06 2.36
N VAL A 37 8.58 -4.61 1.25
CA VAL A 37 7.18 -4.53 0.80
C VAL A 37 6.46 -5.78 1.27
N VAL A 38 5.54 -5.61 2.22
CA VAL A 38 4.70 -6.68 2.78
C VAL A 38 4.01 -7.45 1.66
N GLY A 39 4.12 -8.77 1.67
CA GLY A 39 3.50 -9.67 0.70
C GLY A 39 4.23 -9.76 -0.65
N ALA A 40 5.28 -8.95 -0.89
CA ALA A 40 6.05 -8.95 -2.13
C ALA A 40 7.57 -9.05 -1.91
N SER A 41 8.04 -9.17 -0.67
CA SER A 41 9.47 -9.28 -0.36
C SER A 41 9.84 -10.65 0.17
N LYS A 42 11.05 -11.11 -0.15
CA LYS A 42 11.65 -12.33 0.37
C LYS A 42 13.04 -12.07 0.91
N LEU A 43 13.46 -12.89 1.87
CA LEU A 43 14.86 -12.97 2.27
C LEU A 43 15.59 -13.96 1.34
N VAL A 44 16.63 -13.49 0.67
CA VAL A 44 17.50 -14.31 -0.18
C VAL A 44 18.94 -13.99 0.19
N ASP A 45 19.69 -14.99 0.68
CA ASP A 45 21.09 -14.85 1.10
C ASP A 45 21.34 -13.64 2.04
N GLY A 46 20.44 -13.44 3.00
CA GLY A 46 20.54 -12.33 3.98
C GLY A 46 20.13 -10.95 3.45
N LYS A 47 19.60 -10.86 2.23
CA LYS A 47 19.13 -9.61 1.60
C LYS A 47 17.63 -9.62 1.33
N ILE A 48 17.00 -8.45 1.40
CA ILE A 48 15.60 -8.29 1.02
C ILE A 48 15.50 -8.08 -0.49
N VAL A 49 14.86 -9.03 -1.15
CA VAL A 49 14.54 -8.98 -2.59
C VAL A 49 13.06 -8.71 -2.75
N VAL A 50 12.73 -7.63 -3.48
CA VAL A 50 11.36 -7.24 -3.78
C VAL A 50 10.96 -7.81 -5.15
N ASP A 51 9.90 -8.62 -5.15
CA ASP A 51 9.26 -9.13 -6.36
C ASP A 51 8.36 -8.04 -6.97
N LYS A 52 8.86 -7.41 -8.04
CA LYS A 52 8.14 -6.33 -8.74
C LYS A 52 6.81 -6.76 -9.33
N GLN A 53 6.68 -8.01 -9.78
CA GLN A 53 5.43 -8.50 -10.33
C GLN A 53 4.39 -8.65 -9.22
N ARG A 54 4.80 -9.15 -8.06
CA ARG A 54 3.92 -9.25 -6.90
C ARG A 54 3.54 -7.88 -6.35
N VAL A 55 4.44 -6.89 -6.37
CA VAL A 55 4.10 -5.48 -6.07
C VAL A 55 3.01 -4.98 -7.02
N ALA A 56 3.16 -5.19 -8.33
CA ALA A 56 2.16 -4.77 -9.31
C ALA A 56 0.80 -5.44 -9.11
N ASN A 57 0.78 -6.70 -8.67
CA ASN A 57 -0.45 -7.42 -8.35
C ASN A 57 -1.11 -6.93 -7.05
N LEU A 58 -0.32 -6.53 -6.05
CA LEU A 58 -0.83 -6.00 -4.77
C LEU A 58 -1.33 -4.55 -4.91
N TYR A 59 -0.65 -3.76 -5.73
CA TYR A 59 -0.94 -2.35 -5.96
C TYR A 59 -1.06 -2.09 -7.47
N PRO A 60 -2.12 -2.59 -8.12
CA PRO A 60 -2.31 -2.35 -9.54
C PRO A 60 -2.45 -0.85 -9.79
N ALA A 61 -1.79 -0.34 -10.82
CA ALA A 61 -1.78 1.09 -11.16
C ALA A 61 -3.20 1.65 -11.40
N ASP A 62 -4.12 0.76 -11.80
CA ASP A 62 -5.52 1.06 -12.08
C ASP A 62 -6.41 1.04 -10.84
N ALA A 63 -5.88 0.69 -9.66
CA ALA A 63 -6.56 0.86 -8.37
C ALA A 63 -6.59 2.33 -7.91
N ARG A 64 -6.63 3.28 -8.84
CA ARG A 64 -7.01 4.65 -8.50
C ARG A 64 -8.43 4.59 -7.92
N PRO A 65 -8.71 5.29 -6.82
CA PRO A 65 -10.08 5.48 -6.39
C PRO A 65 -10.83 6.17 -7.53
N THR A 66 -11.61 5.40 -8.28
CA THR A 66 -12.54 5.95 -9.26
C THR A 66 -13.61 6.67 -8.48
N THR A 67 -13.82 7.95 -8.78
CA THR A 67 -14.99 8.67 -8.28
C THR A 67 -16.22 7.86 -8.67
N SER A 68 -17.00 7.40 -7.68
CA SER A 68 -18.22 6.66 -7.99
C SER A 68 -19.19 7.55 -8.77
N PRO A 69 -20.09 6.98 -9.59
CA PRO A 69 -21.07 7.76 -10.37
C PRO A 69 -21.87 8.75 -9.52
N GLU A 70 -22.18 8.36 -8.28
CA GLU A 70 -22.83 9.21 -7.28
C GLU A 70 -21.97 10.40 -6.84
N HIS A 71 -20.65 10.26 -6.66
CA HIS A 71 -19.77 11.41 -6.43
C HIS A 71 -19.71 12.36 -7.64
N GLN A 72 -19.75 11.82 -8.86
CA GLN A 72 -19.79 12.63 -10.09
C GLN A 72 -21.09 13.42 -10.18
N MET A 73 -22.22 12.78 -9.87
CA MET A 73 -23.53 13.43 -9.84
C MET A 73 -23.58 14.53 -8.78
N ILE A 74 -23.04 14.29 -7.58
CA ILE A 74 -22.95 15.32 -6.52
C ILE A 74 -22.13 16.53 -6.99
N ALA A 75 -21.00 16.30 -7.66
CA ALA A 75 -20.17 17.38 -8.19
C ALA A 75 -20.91 18.21 -9.25
N ALA A 76 -21.63 17.56 -10.17
CA ALA A 76 -22.43 18.23 -11.19
C ALA A 76 -23.56 19.07 -10.57
N LEU A 77 -24.32 18.50 -9.63
CA LEU A 77 -25.40 19.20 -8.93
C LEU A 77 -24.89 20.39 -8.12
N THR A 78 -23.72 20.24 -7.47
CA THR A 78 -23.10 21.33 -6.70
C THR A 78 -22.71 22.50 -7.62
N LEU A 79 -22.19 22.20 -8.82
CA LEU A 79 -21.85 23.20 -9.81
C LEU A 79 -23.10 23.94 -10.33
N GLU A 80 -24.17 23.21 -10.66
CA GLU A 80 -25.43 23.79 -11.11
C GLU A 80 -26.05 24.71 -10.03
N VAL A 81 -26.07 24.26 -8.77
CA VAL A 81 -26.57 25.06 -7.65
C VAL A 81 -25.74 26.33 -7.44
N ALA A 82 -24.40 26.25 -7.57
CA ALA A 82 -23.52 27.41 -7.45
C ALA A 82 -23.79 28.44 -8.55
N GLN A 83 -23.98 27.98 -9.79
CA GLN A 83 -24.33 28.85 -10.92
C GLN A 83 -25.69 29.52 -10.74
N LEU A 84 -26.71 28.77 -10.31
CA LEU A 84 -28.04 29.31 -10.01
C LEU A 84 -28.02 30.36 -8.88
N LYS A 85 -27.25 30.10 -7.82
CA LYS A 85 -27.08 31.07 -6.73
C LYS A 85 -26.37 32.35 -7.18
N ALA A 86 -25.35 32.24 -8.02
CA ALA A 86 -24.64 33.39 -8.57
C ALA A 86 -25.54 34.22 -9.51
N ALA A 87 -26.34 33.57 -10.36
CA ALA A 87 -27.29 34.24 -11.24
C ALA A 87 -28.39 34.97 -10.45
N LYS A 88 -28.91 34.37 -9.37
CA LYS A 88 -29.93 34.99 -8.51
C LYS A 88 -29.40 36.14 -7.63
N SER A 89 -28.09 36.20 -7.40
CA SER A 89 -27.44 37.24 -6.59
C SER A 89 -27.01 38.47 -7.42
N SER A 90 -27.27 38.48 -8.73
CA SER A 90 -26.83 39.54 -9.65
C SER A 90 -27.95 40.52 -10.05
N ASP A 91 -29.08 40.51 -9.33
CA ASP A 91 -30.20 41.48 -9.39
C ASP A 91 -30.22 42.34 -8.12
#